data_AF-A0A177B0R0-F1
#
_entry.id   AF-A0A177B0R0-F1
#
_cell.length_a   1.000
_cell.length_b   1.000
_cell.length_c   1.000
_cell.angle_alpha   90.00
_cell.angle_beta   90.00
_cell.angle_gamma   90.00
#
_symmetry.space_group_name_H-M   'P 1'
#
loop_
_entity.id
_entity.type
_entity.pdbx_description
1 polymer ?
#
loop_
_entity_poly.entity_id
_entity_poly.type
_entity_poly.pdbx_seq_one_letter_code
_entity_poly.pdbx_strand_id
1 'polypeptide(L)'
;TVPAMMTLLSALKLYKDMPDYNDCIIFELSINRNNEYFINLKYRKGNSTNLQNIDIPGCESPCQYLIFRHIFTTYLHVNYEELFSHYTKNGKNAKILKQVSKPFITAAT
;
A
#
# COMPACT_ATOMS: atom_id res chain seq x y z
N THR A 1 5.16 -14.62 2.69
CA THR A 1 5.62 -13.26 2.34
C THR A 1 5.65 -13.02 0.84
N VAL A 2 6.18 -13.95 0.03
CA VAL A 2 6.21 -13.85 -1.44
C VAL A 2 4.82 -13.56 -2.08
N PRO A 3 3.72 -14.24 -1.72
CA PRO A 3 2.41 -13.96 -2.33
C PRO A 3 1.88 -12.55 -2.04
N ALA A 4 2.13 -12.00 -0.84
CA ALA A 4 1.69 -10.65 -0.49
C ALA A 4 2.43 -9.58 -1.29
N MET A 5 3.75 -9.77 -1.47
CA MET A 5 4.58 -8.88 -2.29
C MET A 5 4.13 -8.88 -3.76
N MET A 6 3.89 -10.08 -4.31
CA MET A 6 3.36 -10.26 -5.66
C MET A 6 2.03 -9.53 -5.86
N THR A 7 1.07 -9.72 -4.95
CA THR A 7 -0.24 -9.08 -5.03
C THR A 7 -0.12 -7.56 -4.94
N LEU A 8 0.73 -7.04 -4.05
CA LEU A 8 0.95 -5.60 -3.93
C LEU A 8 1.58 -5.00 -5.19
N LEU A 9 2.64 -5.62 -5.73
CA LEU A 9 3.29 -5.18 -6.96
C LEU A 9 2.34 -5.24 -8.15
N SER A 10 1.53 -6.29 -8.24
CA SER A 10 0.53 -6.45 -9.29
C SER A 10 -0.55 -5.37 -9.20
N ALA A 11 -1.09 -5.12 -8.00
CA ALA A 11 -2.07 -4.07 -7.77
C ALA A 11 -1.54 -2.68 -8.16
N LEU A 12 -0.27 -2.39 -7.86
CA LEU A 12 0.38 -1.14 -8.23
C LEU A 12 0.80 -1.05 -9.71
N LYS A 13 0.62 -2.13 -10.48
CA LYS A 13 1.11 -2.28 -11.86
C LYS A 13 2.64 -2.12 -11.96
N LEU A 14 3.35 -2.57 -10.93
CA LEU A 14 4.82 -2.54 -10.80
C LEU A 14 5.45 -3.93 -10.92
N TYR A 15 4.63 -4.97 -11.09
CA TYR A 15 5.11 -6.33 -11.22
C TYR A 15 5.84 -6.53 -12.56
N LYS A 16 7.12 -6.90 -12.48
CA LYS A 16 7.97 -7.19 -13.65
C LYS A 16 8.49 -8.63 -13.61
N ASP A 17 9.19 -8.97 -12.54
CA ASP A 17 9.80 -10.28 -12.31
C ASP A 17 9.37 -10.84 -10.94
N MET A 18 9.51 -12.15 -10.76
CA MET A 18 9.28 -12.80 -9.46
C MET A 18 10.20 -12.20 -8.38
N PRO A 19 9.66 -11.74 -7.23
CA PRO A 19 10.48 -11.22 -6.14
C PRO A 19 11.39 -12.29 -5.59
N ASP A 20 12.66 -11.95 -5.43
CA ASP A 20 13.65 -12.76 -4.77
C ASP A 20 13.43 -12.75 -3.25
N TYR A 21 14.09 -13.70 -2.56
CA TYR A 21 14.11 -13.68 -1.12
C TYR A 21 14.77 -12.40 -0.60
N ASN A 22 14.18 -11.80 0.44
CA ASN A 22 14.63 -10.54 1.05
C ASN A 22 14.44 -9.28 0.18
N ASP A 23 13.71 -9.38 -0.93
CA ASP A 23 13.22 -8.20 -1.64
C ASP A 23 12.35 -7.32 -0.73
N CYS A 24 12.46 -6.02 -0.92
CA CYS A 24 11.76 -5.04 -0.10
C CYS A 24 11.21 -3.91 -0.97
N ILE A 25 9.96 -3.53 -0.71
CA ILE A 25 9.34 -2.31 -1.21
C ILE A 25 9.21 -1.36 -0.03
N ILE A 26 9.67 -0.13 -0.22
CA ILE A 26 9.72 0.89 0.82
C ILE A 26 8.88 2.07 0.34
N PHE A 27 7.90 2.46 1.13
CA PHE A 27 7.13 3.68 0.93
C PHE A 27 7.71 4.75 1.86
N GLU A 28 8.26 5.81 1.28
CA GLU A 28 8.76 6.96 2.00
C GLU A 28 7.77 8.11 1.87
N LEU A 29 7.26 8.60 3.01
CA LEU A 29 6.49 9.83 3.09
C LEU A 29 7.44 10.98 3.45
N SER A 30 7.45 12.01 2.63
CA SER A 30 8.28 13.21 2.81
C SER A 30 7.43 14.47 2.75
N ILE A 31 7.94 15.55 3.33
CA ILE A 31 7.33 16.89 3.29
C ILE A 31 8.34 17.87 2.71
N ASN A 32 7.90 18.76 1.82
CA ASN A 32 8.74 19.82 1.28
C ASN A 32 8.70 21.08 2.17
N ARG A 33 9.45 22.12 1.78
CA ARG A 33 9.49 23.40 2.51
C ARG A 33 8.15 24.17 2.49
N ASN A 34 7.24 23.82 1.60
CA ASN A 34 5.92 24.43 1.44
C ASN A 34 4.81 23.63 2.15
N ASN A 35 5.16 22.67 3.02
CA ASN A 35 4.23 21.74 3.68
C ASN A 35 3.44 20.83 2.72
N GLU A 36 3.96 20.57 1.53
CA GLU A 36 3.37 19.63 0.59
C GLU A 36 3.95 18.23 0.81
N TYR A 37 3.09 17.22 0.84
CA TYR A 37 3.45 15.83 1.10
C TYR A 37 3.72 15.07 -0.19
N PHE A 38 4.79 14.27 -0.19
CA PHE A 38 5.18 13.45 -1.33
C PHE A 38 5.49 12.02 -0.90
N ILE A 39 5.15 11.08 -1.76
CA ILE A 39 5.41 9.64 -1.65
C ILE A 39 6.51 9.26 -2.62
N ASN A 40 7.56 8.64 -2.10
CA ASN A 40 8.58 7.96 -2.88
C ASN A 40 8.47 6.47 -2.67
N LEU A 41 8.43 5.73 -3.77
CA LEU A 41 8.47 4.28 -3.73
C LEU A 41 9.87 3.81 -4.09
N LYS A 42 10.44 2.96 -3.25
CA LYS A 42 11.76 2.37 -3.48
C LYS A 42 11.69 0.85 -3.46
N TYR A 43 12.53 0.23 -4.27
CA TYR A 43 12.71 -1.22 -4.29
C TYR A 43 14.16 -1.59 -4.00
N ARG A 44 14.33 -2.56 -3.10
CA ARG A 44 15.59 -3.20 -2.81
C ARG A 44 15.50 -4.65 -3.25
N LYS A 45 16.43 -5.06 -4.10
CA LYS A 45 16.57 -6.45 -4.53
C LYS A 45 17.45 -7.22 -3.55
N GLY A 46 16.90 -8.26 -2.91
CA GLY A 46 17.58 -9.10 -1.93
C GLY A 46 18.32 -8.31 -0.85
N ASN A 47 19.61 -8.61 -0.70
CA ASN A 47 20.52 -7.95 0.24
C ASN A 47 21.31 -6.79 -0.38
N SER A 48 20.92 -6.30 -1.56
CA SER A 48 21.60 -5.17 -2.20
C SER A 48 21.54 -3.92 -1.34
N THR A 49 22.63 -3.14 -1.34
CA THR A 49 22.65 -1.80 -0.73
C THR A 49 22.01 -0.74 -1.63
N ASN A 50 21.70 -1.08 -2.89
CA ASN A 50 21.07 -0.18 -3.84
C ASN A 50 19.55 -0.13 -3.62
N LEU A 51 19.03 1.08 -3.43
CA LEU A 51 17.61 1.39 -3.43
C LEU A 51 17.25 2.04 -4.76
N GLN A 52 16.41 1.38 -5.55
CA GLN A 52 15.94 1.87 -6.83
C GLN A 52 14.64 2.63 -6.64
N ASN A 53 14.55 3.85 -7.15
CA ASN A 53 13.27 4.56 -7.21
C ASN A 53 12.35 3.85 -8.19
N ILE A 54 11.09 3.71 -7.81
CA ILE A 54 10.04 3.17 -8.67
C ILE A 54 9.05 4.28 -8.99
N ASP A 55 8.79 4.46 -10.28
CA ASP A 55 7.77 5.39 -10.75
C ASP A 55 6.38 4.77 -10.58
N ILE A 56 5.47 5.54 -9.98
CA ILE A 56 4.08 5.15 -9.81
C ILE A 56 3.35 5.50 -11.11
N PRO A 57 2.74 4.55 -11.83
CA PRO A 57 2.07 4.84 -13.10
C PRO A 57 1.02 5.94 -12.93
N GLY A 58 1.13 7.01 -13.73
CA GLY A 58 0.25 8.17 -13.65
C GLY A 58 0.64 9.22 -12.60
N CYS A 59 1.83 9.13 -12.00
CA CYS A 59 2.36 10.13 -11.10
C CYS A 59 3.85 10.40 -11.39
N GLU A 60 4.26 11.66 -11.27
CA GLU A 60 5.69 12.02 -11.32
C GLU A 60 6.40 11.58 -10.03
N SER A 61 7.71 11.38 -10.09
CA SER A 61 8.55 11.01 -8.94
C SER A 61 9.36 12.23 -8.48
N PRO A 62 9.22 12.71 -7.23
CA PRO A 62 8.41 12.16 -6.13
C PRO A 62 6.90 12.43 -6.31
N CYS A 63 6.05 11.47 -5.93
CA CYS A 63 4.62 11.54 -6.20
C CYS A 63 3.88 12.40 -5.17
N GLN A 64 3.14 13.43 -5.61
CA GLN A 64 2.32 14.22 -4.69
C GLN A 64 1.29 13.34 -3.98
N TYR A 65 1.16 13.47 -2.67
CA TYR A 65 0.31 12.62 -1.83
C TYR A 65 -1.15 12.58 -2.29
N LEU A 66 -1.72 13.70 -2.73
CA LEU A 66 -3.11 13.75 -3.20
C LEU A 66 -3.30 12.95 -4.50
N ILE A 67 -2.33 13.00 -5.42
CA ILE A 67 -2.33 12.22 -6.65
C ILE A 67 -2.16 10.75 -6.33
N PHE A 68 -1.19 10.41 -5.48
CA PHE A 68 -0.98 9.04 -4.98
C PHE A 68 -2.26 8.47 -4.38
N ARG A 69 -2.93 9.23 -3.50
CA ARG A 69 -4.17 8.80 -2.86
C ARG A 69 -5.24 8.49 -3.88
N HIS A 70 -5.42 9.35 -4.89
CA HIS A 70 -6.39 9.13 -5.95
C HIS A 70 -6.10 7.83 -6.73
N ILE A 71 -4.86 7.64 -7.17
CA ILE A 71 -4.44 6.42 -7.88
C ILE A 71 -4.65 5.20 -6.98
N PHE A 72 -4.16 5.24 -5.74
CA PHE A 72 -4.20 4.09 -4.83
C PHE A 72 -5.63 3.67 -4.47
N THR A 73 -6.57 4.62 -4.35
CA THR A 73 -7.98 4.28 -4.13
C THR A 73 -8.61 3.45 -5.25
N THR A 74 -8.10 3.54 -6.49
CA THR A 74 -8.58 2.70 -7.60
C THR A 74 -8.17 1.23 -7.45
N TYR A 75 -7.11 0.94 -6.70
CA TYR A 75 -6.65 -0.42 -6.42
C TYR A 75 -7.31 -1.05 -5.20
N LEU A 76 -7.91 -0.22 -4.34
CA LEU A 76 -8.63 -0.66 -3.16
C LEU A 76 -10.06 -1.07 -3.53
N HIS A 77 -10.23 -2.27 -4.08
CA HIS A 77 -11.54 -2.89 -4.29
C HIS A 77 -12.11 -3.49 -2.99
N VAL A 78 -12.13 -2.72 -1.91
CA VAL A 78 -12.68 -3.21 -0.64
C VAL A 78 -13.86 -2.35 -0.26
N ASN A 79 -15.05 -2.80 -0.68
CA ASN A 79 -16.25 -2.50 0.09
C ASN A 79 -16.17 -3.34 1.36
N TYR A 80 -15.58 -2.75 2.41
CA TYR A 80 -15.41 -3.40 3.68
C TYR A 80 -16.75 -3.91 4.23
N GLU A 81 -17.87 -3.22 3.98
CA GLU A 81 -19.21 -3.64 4.41
C GLU A 81 -19.65 -4.96 3.76
N GLU A 82 -19.43 -5.13 2.45
CA GLU A 82 -19.75 -6.38 1.76
C GLU A 82 -18.85 -7.53 2.21
N LEU A 83 -17.55 -7.25 2.37
CA LEU A 83 -16.57 -8.21 2.87
C LEU A 83 -16.98 -8.67 4.28
N PHE A 84 -17.31 -7.74 5.18
CA PHE A 84 -17.79 -8.01 6.52
C PHE A 84 -19.12 -8.78 6.52
N SER A 85 -20.04 -8.49 5.59
CA SER A 85 -21.30 -9.23 5.46
C SER A 85 -21.09 -10.69 5.03
N HIS A 86 -20.09 -10.96 4.19
CA HIS A 86 -19.75 -12.31 3.74
C HIS A 86 -19.06 -13.12 4.86
N TYR A 87 -18.17 -12.49 5.64
CA TYR A 87 -17.51 -13.14 6.78
C TYR A 87 -18.47 -13.42 7.94
N THR A 88 -19.41 -12.51 8.22
CA THR A 88 -20.40 -12.69 9.30
C THR A 88 -21.45 -13.75 8.98
N LYS A 89 -21.82 -13.92 7.70
CA LYS A 89 -22.76 -14.97 7.26
C LYS A 89 -22.17 -16.38 7.39
N ASN A 90 -20.85 -16.55 7.27
CA ASN A 90 -20.21 -17.87 7.16
C ASN A 90 -19.36 -18.30 8.38
N GLY A 91 -19.23 -17.47 9.43
CA GLY A 91 -18.38 -17.82 10.58
C GLY A 91 -18.80 -17.15 11.88
N LYS A 92 -19.28 -17.95 12.84
CA LYS A 92 -19.47 -17.58 14.25
C LYS A 92 -18.14 -17.11 14.85
N ASN A 93 -17.78 -15.82 14.78
CA ASN A 93 -16.77 -15.19 15.64
C ASN A 93 -16.77 -13.65 15.50
N ALA A 94 -17.80 -13.01 16.05
CA ALA A 94 -17.95 -11.54 16.10
C ALA A 94 -16.90 -10.81 16.96
N LYS A 95 -16.02 -11.52 17.67
CA LYS A 95 -15.11 -10.94 18.67
C LYS A 95 -13.79 -10.39 18.10
N ILE A 96 -13.34 -10.89 16.94
CA ILE A 96 -12.09 -10.45 16.28
C ILE A 96 -12.32 -9.19 15.44
N LEU A 97 -13.57 -8.94 15.02
CA LEU A 97 -13.94 -7.89 14.06
C LEU A 97 -13.95 -6.46 14.63
N LYS A 98 -14.08 -6.28 15.96
CA LYS A 98 -14.03 -4.94 16.59
C LYS A 98 -12.65 -4.28 16.54
N GLN A 99 -11.61 -5.03 16.20
CA GLN A 99 -10.23 -4.52 16.19
C GLN A 99 -9.80 -4.03 14.79
N VAL A 100 -10.46 -4.52 13.73
CA VAL A 100 -10.17 -4.17 12.33
C VAL A 100 -11.04 -3.01 11.82
N SER A 101 -12.20 -2.78 12.42
CA SER A 101 -13.15 -1.73 12.03
C SER A 101 -12.81 -0.33 12.54
N LYS A 102 -11.73 -0.15 13.31
CA LYS A 102 -11.24 1.20 13.58
C LYS A 102 -10.38 1.64 12.39
N PRO A 103 -10.82 2.63 11.59
CA PRO A 103 -9.92 3.22 10.61
C PRO A 103 -8.67 3.70 11.34
N PHE A 104 -7.50 3.46 10.76
CA PHE A 104 -6.20 3.96 11.25
C PHE A 104 -6.11 5.50 11.24
N ILE A 105 -7.22 6.18 10.97
CA ILE A 105 -7.40 7.63 10.96
C ILE A 105 -8.13 8.00 12.24
N THR A 106 -7.45 7.91 13.38
CA THR A 106 -7.81 8.71 14.54
C THR A 106 -6.53 9.01 15.30
N ALA A 107 -6.29 10.31 15.53
CA ALA A 107 -5.07 10.96 16.05
C ALA A 107 -4.01 11.22 14.97
N ALA A 108 -3.54 12.45 14.71
CA ALA A 108 -3.45 13.59 15.63
C ALA A 108 -3.88 14.91 14.94
N THR A 109 -4.91 15.53 15.52
CA THR A 109 -4.95 16.98 15.80
C THR A 109 -3.90 17.34 16.83
#